data_AF-A0ABD2PVD3-F1
#
_entry.id   AF-A0ABD2PVD3-F1
#
_cell.length_a   1.000
_cell.length_b   1.000
_cell.length_c   1.000
_cell.angle_alpha   90.00
_cell.angle_beta   90.00
_cell.angle_gamma   90.00
#
_symmetry.space_group_name_H-M   'P 1'
#
loop_
_entity.id
_entity.type
_entity.pdbx_description
1 polymer ?
#
loop_
_entity_poly.entity_id
_entity_poly.type
_entity_poly.pdbx_seq_one_letter_code
_entity_poly.pdbx_strand_id
1 'polypeptide(L)' 'IEVVTWRPVGSVLEQLSTKLVGGGPHLRKLDVVFSPNDRFLLQTESMGKIKLQLNVILRNFQKFGIEL' A
#
# COMPACT_ATOMS: atom_id res chain seq x y z
N ILE A 1 -13.34 4.61 5.20
CA ILE A 1 -12.45 3.55 5.74
C ILE A 1 -11.06 4.16 5.87
N GLU A 2 -10.40 4.01 7.01
CA GLU A 2 -8.99 4.40 7.16
C GLU A 2 -8.11 3.20 6.84
N VAL A 3 -7.17 3.37 5.91
CA VAL A 3 -6.20 2.34 5.54
C VAL A 3 -4.82 2.81 5.95
N VAL A 4 -4.16 2.04 6.79
CA VAL A 4 -2.77 2.29 7.20
C VAL A 4 -1.84 2.05 6.02
N THR A 5 -0.86 2.92 5.84
CA THR A 5 0.17 2.78 4.81
C THR A 5 1.52 2.46 5.45
N TRP A 6 2.37 1.79 4.68
CA TRP A 6 3.71 1.44 5.08
C TRP A 6 4.67 1.67 3.92
N ARG A 7 5.96 1.81 4.23
CA ARG A 7 7.04 1.78 3.23
C ARG A 7 8.11 0.77 3.63
N PRO A 8 8.85 0.20 2.67
CA PRO A 8 10.00 -0.64 2.99
C PRO A 8 11.08 0.18 3.69
N VAL A 9 11.85 -0.45 4.58
CA VAL A 9 13.01 0.16 5.23
C VAL A 9 14.26 -0.27 4.48
N GLY A 10 15.01 0.72 3.98
CA GLY A 10 16.30 0.51 3.34
C GLY A 10 17.45 0.48 4.35
N SER A 11 18.68 0.34 3.83
CA SER A 11 19.89 0.44 4.64
C SER A 11 20.01 1.80 5.35
N VAL A 12 20.81 1.88 6.41
CA VAL A 12 21.01 3.12 7.19
C VAL A 12 21.48 4.28 6.29
N LEU A 13 22.35 3.99 5.32
CA LEU A 13 22.83 4.98 4.35
C LEU A 13 21.71 5.50 3.44
N GLU A 14 20.83 4.61 2.96
CA GLU A 14 19.66 5.00 2.17
C GLU A 14 18.68 5.84 2.98
N GLN A 15 18.52 5.55 4.28
CA GLN A 15 17.68 6.35 5.16
C GLN A 15 18.24 7.76 5.39
N LEU A 16 19.55 7.89 5.56
CA LEU A 16 20.22 9.19 5.65
C LEU A 16 20.09 9.98 4.34
N SER A 17 20.34 9.32 3.20
CA SER A 17 20.17 9.92 1.87
C SER A 17 18.74 10.40 1.65
N THR A 18 17.74 9.57 1.99
CA THR A 18 16.31 9.91 1.92
C THR A 18 15.99 11.18 2.72
N LYS A 19 16.57 11.33 3.92
CA LYS A 19 16.33 12.50 4.78
C LYS A 19 16.96 13.80 4.24
N LEU A 20 18.07 13.70 3.51
CA LEU A 20 18.85 14.87 3.07
C LEU A 20 18.55 15.28 1.62
N VAL A 21 18.36 14.32 0.73
CA VAL A 21 18.20 14.53 -0.73
C VAL A 21 16.75 14.31 -1.17
N GLY A 22 15.93 13.69 -0.31
CA GLY A 22 14.59 13.22 -0.68
C GLY A 22 14.63 11.87 -1.37
N GLY A 23 13.48 11.42 -1.88
CA GLY A 23 13.29 10.06 -2.39
C GLY A 23 12.99 9.06 -1.28
N GLY A 24 13.09 7.76 -1.56
CA GLY A 24 12.86 6.72 -0.57
C GLY A 24 13.17 5.33 -1.12
N PRO A 25 13.39 4.34 -0.24
CA PRO A 25 13.53 2.95 -0.66
C PRO A 25 12.23 2.48 -1.33
N HIS A 26 12.39 1.74 -2.43
CA HIS A 26 11.28 1.12 -3.16
C HIS A 26 11.55 -0.38 -3.30
N LEU A 27 10.49 -1.17 -3.39
CA LEU A 27 10.62 -2.59 -3.64
C LEU A 27 11.17 -2.82 -5.04
N ARG A 28 12.25 -3.60 -5.14
CA ARG A 28 12.79 -4.07 -6.44
C ARG A 28 11.85 -5.05 -7.13
N LYS A 29 11.11 -5.85 -6.35
CA LYS A 29 10.11 -6.82 -6.81
C LYS A 29 8.84 -6.63 -6.02
N LEU A 30 7.74 -6.30 -6.69
CA LEU A 30 6.44 -6.05 -6.04
C LEU A 30 5.80 -7.36 -5.53
N ASP A 31 6.12 -8.49 -6.16
CA ASP A 31 5.57 -9.81 -5.81
C ASP A 31 5.92 -10.29 -4.39
N VAL A 32 6.99 -9.73 -3.81
CA VAL A 32 7.40 -9.96 -2.42
C VAL A 32 6.27 -9.60 -1.44
N VAL A 33 5.39 -8.67 -1.80
CA VAL A 33 4.24 -8.30 -0.97
C VAL A 33 3.17 -9.38 -0.98
N PHE A 34 3.10 -10.25 -1.99
CA PHE A 34 2.07 -11.30 -2.10
C PHE A 34 2.56 -12.67 -1.62
N SER A 35 3.85 -12.96 -1.75
CA SER A 35 4.49 -14.19 -1.26
C SER A 35 4.68 -14.18 0.26
N PRO A 36 4.04 -15.10 1.02
CA PRO A 36 4.18 -15.12 2.49
C PRO A 36 5.63 -15.33 2.98
N ASN A 37 6.40 -16.18 2.28
CA ASN A 37 7.78 -16.49 2.66
C ASN A 37 8.70 -15.28 2.49
N ASP A 38 8.53 -14.52 1.41
CA ASP A 38 9.35 -13.33 1.15
C ASP A 38 8.90 -12.13 1.98
N ARG A 39 7.58 -11.99 2.20
CA ARG A 39 6.98 -10.91 2.99
C ARG A 39 7.49 -10.90 4.43
N PHE A 40 7.73 -12.07 5.03
CA PHE A 40 8.24 -12.16 6.40
C PHE A 40 9.61 -11.50 6.58
N LEU A 41 10.45 -11.53 5.54
CA LEU A 41 11.78 -10.92 5.55
C LEU A 41 11.75 -9.42 5.27
N LEU A 42 10.61 -8.88 4.84
CA LEU A 42 10.47 -7.49 4.48
C LEU A 42 10.35 -6.60 5.72
N GLN A 43 11.32 -5.73 5.93
CA GLN A 43 11.26 -4.70 6.97
C GLN A 43 10.47 -3.49 6.47
N THR A 44 9.51 -3.03 7.27
CA THR A 44 8.62 -1.92 6.92
C THR A 44 8.43 -0.96 8.07
N GLU A 45 8.15 0.30 7.77
CA GLU A 45 7.74 1.30 8.76
C GLU A 45 6.40 1.96 8.38
N SER A 46 5.68 2.45 9.39
CA SER A 46 4.36 3.08 9.21
C SER A 46 4.50 4.49 8.61
N MET A 47 3.69 4.79 7.59
CA MET A 47 3.71 6.07 6.86
C MET A 47 2.42 6.87 6.99
N GLY A 48 1.59 6.54 7.99
CA GLY A 48 0.32 7.20 8.25
C GLY A 48 -0.88 6.44 7.69
N LYS A 49 -1.96 7.15 7.39
CA LYS A 49 -3.22 6.57 6.94
C LYS A 49 -3.79 7.34 5.76
N ILE A 50 -4.41 6.63 4.84
CA ILE A 50 -5.26 7.21 3.80
C ILE A 50 -6.74 7.01 4.16
N LYS A 51 -7.57 8.02 3.86
CA LYS A 51 -9.02 7.93 4.03
C LYS A 51 -9.65 7.54 2.71
N LEU A 52 -10.14 6.31 2.63
CA LEU A 52 -10.89 5.80 1.48
C LEU A 52 -12.38 6.12 1.61
N GLN A 53 -12.93 6.71 0.57
CA GLN A 53 -14.37 6.88 0.35
C GLN A 53 -14.79 5.99 -0.82
N LEU A 54 -15.53 4.93 -0.54
CA LEU A 54 -16.03 3.99 -1.54
C LEU A 54 -17.50 4.33 -1.81
N ASN A 55 -17.86 4.46 -3.08
CA ASN A 55 -19.22 4.66 -3.52
C ASN A 55 -19.56 3.58 -4.55
N VAL A 56 -20.75 3.02 -4.48
CA VAL A 56 -21.24 2.04 -5.45
C VAL A 56 -22.27 2.73 -6.36
N ILE A 57 -22.07 2.63 -7.68
CA ILE A 57 -23.02 3.16 -8.67
C ILE A 57 -23.82 1.98 -9.23
N LEU A 58 -25.11 1.93 -8.90
CA LEU A 58 -26.00 0.81 -9.23
C LEU A 58 -26.70 1.01 -10.59
N ARG A 59 -25.97 1.40 -11.64
CA ARG A 59 -26.57 1.64 -12.96
C ARG A 59 -27.04 0.31 -13.56
N ASN A 60 -28.33 0.22 -13.90
CA ASN A 60 -28.98 -0.95 -14.51
C ASN A 60 -28.99 -2.23 -13.65
N PHE A 61 -28.80 -2.16 -12.33
CA PHE A 61 -28.87 -3.35 -11.46
C PHE A 61 -30.24 -4.05 -11.53
N GLN A 62 -31.30 -3.29 -11.78
CA GLN A 62 -32.64 -3.80 -12.07
C GLN A 62 -32.71 -4.70 -13.31
N LYS A 63 -31.86 -4.47 -14.34
CA LYS A 63 -31.80 -5.36 -15.53
C LYS A 63 -31.20 -6.72 -15.22
N PHE A 64 -30.44 -6.83 -14.14
CA PHE A 64 -29.80 -8.06 -13.68
C PHE A 64 -30.47 -8.65 -12.45
N GLY A 65 -31.69 -8.19 -12.12
CA GLY A 65 -32.48 -8.72 -11.01
C GLY A 65 -31.90 -8.42 -9.62
N ILE A 66 -31.05 -7.41 -9.50
CA ILE A 66 -30.51 -6.99 -8.21
C ILE A 66 -31.43 -5.88 -7.66
N GLU A 67 -32.27 -6.27 -6.70
CA GLU A 67 -33.11 -5.36 -5.90
C GLU A 67 -32.38 -4.96 -4.60
N LEU A 68 -32.60 -3.72 -4.14
CA LEU A 68 -32.00 -3.15 -2.94
C LEU A 68 -32.81 -3.49 -1.68
#